data_AF-A0A957T3W6-F1
#
_entry.id   AF-A0A957T3W6-F1
#
_cell.length_a   1.000
_cell.length_b   1.000
_cell.length_c   1.000
_cell.angle_alpha   90.00
_cell.angle_beta   90.00
_cell.angle_gamma   90.00
#
_symmetry.space_group_name_H-M   'P 1'
#
loop_
_entity.id
_entity.type
_entity.pdbx_description
1 polymer ?
#
loop_
_entity_poly.entity_id
_entity_poly.type
_entity_poly.pdbx_seq_one_letter_code
_entity_poly.pdbx_strand_id
1 'polypeptide(L)'
;MVVIEEKIREWQTSVVPLREQAIDECTEAFFAHLPSTNLPSTDEIEQAARKVHERAAILLTSKEMLNKLPHNFSDSHSWERLKISWQSLRPRYVAPTPDVEALIAPWRLAVAGALGSVLGMLMIGGAMNWLLDMRNTGMLLGAVFGAAGLVYSCWFAAQSTLIRTSLMALIGVATAADLFFAISSFGLGGLWGHLVGVRGLFKRLLTYFAVAAMLVVTRVNYRYNRQLYRETIQLTIARWIDYQLLLLFSLANNTVEITHQEVIDRSLARSIINLHGASAQNLAYEAEAVLQEARRLGLQVDGLPRFIDDKHDVAEPLSEKSAEPDRELLTWAVEMAESYHCFGVIEPGDKVMIVEKPVLQDGLLIERGQVRKVRR
;
A
#
# COMPACT_ATOMS: atom_id res chain seq x y z
N MET A 1 -7.30 34.45 16.92
CA MET A 1 -7.35 33.56 15.73
C MET A 1 -7.13 34.33 14.43
N VAL A 2 -7.84 35.44 14.20
CA VAL A 2 -7.70 36.31 12.99
C VAL A 2 -6.26 36.74 12.68
N VAL A 3 -5.46 37.09 13.71
CA VAL A 3 -4.07 37.57 13.53
C VAL A 3 -3.12 36.51 12.95
N ILE A 4 -3.38 35.21 13.17
CA ILE A 4 -2.51 34.14 12.67
C ILE A 4 -2.83 33.85 11.20
N GLU A 5 -4.10 33.84 10.83
CA GLU A 5 -4.54 33.61 9.45
C GLU A 5 -4.04 34.71 8.51
N GLU A 6 -4.06 35.96 8.96
CA GLU A 6 -3.53 37.10 8.19
C GLU A 6 -2.02 36.98 7.96
N LYS A 7 -1.25 36.64 9.00
CA LYS A 7 0.20 36.40 8.89
C LYS A 7 0.53 35.22 7.98
N ILE A 8 -0.25 34.13 8.04
CA ILE A 8 -0.08 32.98 7.13
C ILE A 8 -0.32 33.41 5.69
N ARG A 9 -1.40 34.16 5.42
CA ARG A 9 -1.74 34.60 4.05
C ARG A 9 -0.71 35.57 3.49
N GLU A 10 -0.24 36.52 4.29
CA GLU A 10 0.82 37.46 3.90
C GLU A 10 2.12 36.69 3.58
N TRP A 11 2.51 35.78 4.46
CA TRP A 11 3.69 34.94 4.27
C TRP A 11 3.58 34.06 3.02
N GLN A 12 2.47 33.36 2.84
CA GLN A 12 2.21 32.52 1.66
C GLN A 12 2.33 33.34 0.37
N THR A 13 1.81 34.57 0.36
CA THR A 13 1.90 35.48 -0.79
C THR A 13 3.36 35.87 -1.09
N SER A 14 4.18 36.06 -0.06
CA SER A 14 5.60 36.39 -0.21
C SER A 14 6.47 35.23 -0.72
N VAL A 15 6.02 33.98 -0.52
CA VAL A 15 6.76 32.76 -0.84
C VAL A 15 6.32 32.11 -2.16
N VAL A 16 5.22 32.57 -2.78
CA VAL A 16 4.71 32.07 -4.08
C VAL A 16 5.82 31.79 -5.12
N PRO A 17 6.74 32.72 -5.44
CA PRO A 17 7.74 32.46 -6.48
C PRO A 17 8.72 31.34 -6.09
N LEU A 18 9.13 31.29 -4.82
CA LEU A 18 10.01 30.23 -4.31
C LEU A 18 9.31 28.88 -4.26
N ARG A 19 8.00 28.88 -3.97
CA ARG A 19 7.14 27.70 -4.00
C ARG A 19 7.03 27.14 -5.42
N GLU A 20 6.73 27.99 -6.41
CA GLU A 20 6.61 27.58 -7.82
C GLU A 20 7.93 27.01 -8.33
N GLN A 21 9.05 27.69 -8.06
CA GLN A 21 10.38 27.18 -8.37
C GLN A 21 10.64 25.82 -7.72
N ALA A 22 10.29 25.65 -6.44
CA ALA A 22 10.48 24.38 -5.75
C ALA A 22 9.66 23.24 -6.36
N ILE A 23 8.42 23.52 -6.78
CA ILE A 23 7.55 22.55 -7.45
C ILE A 23 8.17 22.10 -8.78
N ASP A 24 8.61 23.04 -9.60
CA ASP A 24 9.16 22.74 -10.93
C ASP A 24 10.47 21.96 -10.82
N GLU A 25 11.40 22.39 -9.96
CA GLU A 25 12.67 21.69 -9.76
C GLU A 25 12.49 20.29 -9.17
N CYS A 26 11.54 20.11 -8.24
CA CYS A 26 11.23 18.78 -7.70
C CYS A 26 10.58 17.88 -8.76
N THR A 27 9.71 18.44 -9.60
CA THR A 27 9.08 17.70 -10.70
C THR A 27 10.12 17.25 -11.73
N GLU A 28 11.05 18.12 -12.10
CA GLU A 28 12.16 17.77 -12.99
C GLU A 28 13.07 16.71 -12.37
N ALA A 29 13.42 16.85 -11.09
CA ALA A 29 14.23 15.85 -10.38
C ALA A 29 13.58 14.46 -10.35
N PHE A 30 12.24 14.41 -10.22
CA PHE A 30 11.46 13.18 -10.29
C PHE A 30 11.55 12.53 -11.67
N PHE A 31 11.26 13.30 -12.73
CA PHE A 31 11.22 12.76 -14.10
C PHE A 31 12.59 12.50 -14.71
N ALA A 32 13.66 13.12 -14.19
CA ALA A 32 15.03 12.82 -14.58
C ALA A 32 15.46 11.38 -14.20
N HIS A 33 14.85 10.81 -13.17
CA HIS A 33 15.13 9.44 -12.71
C HIS A 33 14.23 8.38 -13.34
N LEU A 34 13.17 8.78 -14.06
CA LEU A 34 12.25 7.84 -14.68
C LEU A 34 12.65 7.53 -16.14
N PRO A 35 12.51 6.28 -16.59
CA PRO A 35 12.73 5.91 -17.97
C PRO A 35 11.74 6.64 -18.90
N SER A 36 12.26 7.15 -20.02
CA SER A 36 11.47 7.95 -20.97
C SER A 36 10.48 7.13 -21.82
N THR A 37 10.71 5.82 -21.94
CA THR A 37 10.01 4.95 -22.92
C THR A 37 9.28 3.76 -22.32
N ASN A 38 9.66 3.30 -21.12
CA ASN A 38 9.11 2.11 -20.49
C ASN A 38 8.27 2.45 -19.26
N LEU A 39 7.32 1.57 -18.93
CA LEU A 39 6.57 1.67 -17.68
C LEU A 39 7.54 1.62 -16.50
N PRO A 40 7.55 2.64 -15.62
CA PRO A 40 8.47 2.64 -14.50
C PRO A 40 8.08 1.56 -13.50
N SER A 41 9.08 0.87 -12.98
CA SER A 41 8.94 -0.08 -11.89
C SER A 41 8.64 0.64 -10.58
N THR A 42 8.05 -0.09 -9.61
CA THR A 42 7.78 0.45 -8.27
C THR A 42 9.06 0.97 -7.60
N ASP A 43 10.18 0.26 -7.79
CA ASP A 43 11.48 0.65 -7.22
C ASP A 43 11.99 1.97 -7.82
N GLU A 44 11.83 2.18 -9.13
CA GLU A 44 12.21 3.43 -9.81
C GLU A 44 11.35 4.61 -9.33
N ILE A 45 10.04 4.38 -9.14
CA ILE A 45 9.12 5.40 -8.58
C ILE A 45 9.54 5.76 -7.16
N GLU A 46 9.89 4.77 -6.32
CA GLU A 46 10.38 5.03 -4.97
C GLU A 46 11.69 5.81 -4.95
N GLN A 47 12.64 5.47 -5.84
CA GLN A 47 13.91 6.18 -5.96
C GLN A 47 13.67 7.62 -6.43
N ALA A 48 12.80 7.84 -7.41
CA ALA A 48 12.42 9.18 -7.85
C ALA A 48 11.75 9.98 -6.72
N ALA A 49 10.90 9.37 -5.90
CA ALA A 49 10.31 10.01 -4.72
C ALA A 49 11.37 10.40 -3.68
N ARG A 50 12.41 9.57 -3.45
CA ARG A 50 13.55 9.93 -2.59
C ARG A 50 14.32 11.14 -3.13
N LYS A 51 14.44 11.27 -4.44
CA LYS A 51 15.10 12.42 -5.07
C LYS A 51 14.31 13.72 -4.91
N VAL A 52 12.98 13.64 -4.99
CA VAL A 52 12.09 14.76 -4.62
C VAL A 52 12.34 15.19 -3.18
N HIS A 53 12.44 14.24 -2.25
CA HIS A 53 12.76 14.55 -0.84
C HIS A 53 14.08 15.27 -0.65
N GLU A 54 15.14 14.78 -1.29
CA GLU A 54 16.47 15.39 -1.22
C GLU A 54 16.43 16.81 -1.81
N ARG A 55 15.79 16.99 -2.97
CA ARG A 55 15.73 18.29 -3.64
C ARG A 55 14.88 19.30 -2.85
N ALA A 56 13.71 18.89 -2.37
CA ALA A 56 12.85 19.72 -1.56
C ALA A 56 13.51 20.13 -0.24
N ALA A 57 14.29 19.24 0.39
CA ALA A 57 15.04 19.59 1.59
C ALA A 57 16.05 20.72 1.33
N ILE A 58 16.74 20.70 0.20
CA ILE A 58 17.69 21.77 -0.17
C ILE A 58 16.96 23.09 -0.41
N LEU A 59 15.84 23.06 -1.14
CA LEU A 59 15.12 24.28 -1.54
C LEU A 59 14.35 24.90 -0.37
N LEU A 60 13.64 24.10 0.42
CA LEU A 60 12.85 24.59 1.55
C LEU A 60 13.71 25.04 2.74
N THR A 61 14.94 24.54 2.86
CA THR A 61 15.91 24.99 3.88
C THR A 61 16.94 25.98 3.32
N SER A 62 16.70 26.52 2.12
CA SER A 62 17.51 27.57 1.54
C SER A 62 17.42 28.86 2.37
N LYS A 63 18.49 29.64 2.40
CA LYS A 63 18.52 30.93 3.11
C LYS A 63 17.42 31.88 2.62
N GLU A 64 17.11 31.85 1.32
CA GLU A 64 16.07 32.67 0.72
C GLU A 64 14.68 32.34 1.27
N MET A 65 14.32 31.05 1.33
CA MET A 65 13.06 30.60 1.91
C MET A 65 12.96 30.94 3.40
N LEU A 66 14.04 30.69 4.12
CA LEU A 66 14.12 30.91 5.56
C LEU A 66 14.02 32.40 5.91
N ASN A 67 14.70 33.28 5.18
CA ASN A 67 14.63 34.74 5.39
C ASN A 67 13.23 35.34 5.17
N LYS A 68 12.32 34.61 4.51
CA LYS A 68 10.93 35.05 4.33
C LYS A 68 10.03 34.71 5.50
N LEU A 69 10.49 33.91 6.47
CA LEU A 69 9.69 33.57 7.64
C LEU A 69 9.38 34.78 8.53
N PRO A 70 8.24 34.78 9.23
CA PRO A 70 7.80 35.93 10.04
C PRO A 70 8.68 36.21 11.26
N HIS A 71 9.56 35.28 11.66
CA HIS A 71 10.54 35.49 12.70
C HIS A 71 11.92 35.73 12.10
N ASN A 72 12.53 36.87 12.43
CA ASN A 72 13.94 37.12 12.15
C ASN A 72 14.78 36.27 13.09
N PHE A 73 15.14 35.07 12.66
CA PHE A 73 16.14 34.28 13.35
C PHE A 73 17.52 34.91 13.09
N SER A 74 17.94 35.81 13.97
CA SER A 74 19.28 36.42 13.91
C SER A 74 20.39 35.42 14.23
N ASP A 75 20.07 34.33 14.94
CA ASP A 75 21.03 33.34 15.41
C ASP A 75 21.11 32.11 14.51
N SER A 76 22.34 31.75 14.08
CA SER A 76 22.62 30.54 13.29
C SER A 76 22.12 29.25 13.98
N HIS A 77 22.14 29.21 15.31
CA HIS A 77 21.69 28.05 16.09
C HIS A 77 20.18 27.82 16.02
N SER A 78 19.38 28.89 15.94
CA SER A 78 17.92 28.78 15.86
C SER A 78 17.49 28.21 14.50
N TRP A 79 18.24 28.53 13.43
CA TRP A 79 18.05 27.93 12.11
C TRP A 79 18.32 26.44 12.09
N GLU A 80 19.41 25.99 12.72
CA GLU A 80 19.74 24.57 12.78
C GLU A 80 18.71 23.78 13.57
N ARG A 81 18.23 24.31 14.69
CA ARG A 81 17.16 23.68 15.47
C ARG A 81 15.85 23.58 14.68
N LEU A 82 15.46 24.64 13.97
CA LEU A 82 14.27 24.63 13.11
C LEU A 82 14.42 23.57 12.02
N LYS A 83 15.59 23.52 11.37
CA LYS A 83 15.91 22.54 10.33
C LYS A 83 15.81 21.10 10.85
N ILE A 84 16.40 20.81 12.01
CA ILE A 84 16.36 19.48 12.63
C ILE A 84 14.92 19.11 12.99
N SER A 85 14.17 20.03 13.60
CA SER A 85 12.78 19.81 14.00
C SER A 85 11.90 19.52 12.78
N TRP A 86 12.03 20.34 11.72
CA TRP A 86 11.34 20.14 10.46
C TRP A 86 11.72 18.79 9.82
N GLN A 87 13.01 18.44 9.79
CA GLN A 87 13.47 17.16 9.25
C GLN A 87 12.92 15.95 10.02
N SER A 88 12.71 16.06 11.33
CA SER A 88 12.10 14.99 12.14
C SER A 88 10.58 14.85 11.93
N LEU A 89 9.89 15.93 11.58
CA LEU A 89 8.43 15.98 11.48
C LEU A 89 7.90 15.90 10.04
N ARG A 90 8.77 16.05 9.04
CA ARG A 90 8.33 16.09 7.64
C ARG A 90 7.65 14.77 7.21
N PRO A 91 6.43 14.81 6.64
CA PRO A 91 5.80 13.63 6.09
C PRO A 91 6.53 13.10 4.86
N ARG A 92 6.58 11.77 4.72
CA ARG A 92 7.12 11.10 3.54
C ARG A 92 6.21 11.34 2.33
N TYR A 93 6.73 11.99 1.29
CA TYR A 93 6.16 12.00 -0.05
C TYR A 93 6.06 10.58 -0.59
N VAL A 94 4.86 10.19 -1.00
CA VAL A 94 4.54 8.93 -1.65
C VAL A 94 4.01 9.29 -3.03
N ALA A 95 4.74 8.90 -4.08
CA ALA A 95 4.34 9.17 -5.44
C ALA A 95 3.19 8.23 -5.86
N PRO A 96 2.13 8.71 -6.52
CA PRO A 96 1.11 7.86 -7.10
C PRO A 96 1.70 6.98 -8.21
N THR A 97 1.18 5.77 -8.36
CA THR A 97 1.50 4.91 -9.50
C THR A 97 0.90 5.49 -10.78
N PRO A 98 1.60 5.41 -11.93
CA PRO A 98 1.08 5.93 -13.18
C PRO A 98 -0.16 5.16 -13.62
N ASP A 99 -1.17 5.88 -14.12
CA ASP A 99 -2.30 5.26 -14.78
C ASP A 99 -1.83 4.60 -16.07
N VAL A 100 -2.12 3.31 -16.18
CA VAL A 100 -1.67 2.49 -17.30
C VAL A 100 -2.85 2.19 -18.20
N GLU A 101 -2.78 2.67 -19.43
CA GLU A 101 -3.76 2.30 -20.45
C GLU A 101 -3.28 1.04 -21.18
N ALA A 102 -4.13 0.01 -21.14
CA ALA A 102 -3.94 -1.20 -21.90
C ALA A 102 -4.27 -0.94 -23.38
N LEU A 103 -3.25 -0.58 -24.17
CA LEU A 103 -3.41 -0.31 -25.60
C LEU A 103 -3.00 -1.54 -26.42
N ILE A 104 -3.97 -2.12 -27.14
CA ILE A 104 -3.68 -3.12 -28.17
C ILE A 104 -3.20 -2.36 -29.40
N ALA A 105 -2.04 -2.75 -29.95
CA ALA A 105 -1.51 -2.08 -31.12
C ALA A 105 -2.49 -2.18 -32.31
N PRO A 106 -2.78 -1.07 -33.05
CA PRO A 106 -3.81 -1.07 -34.10
C PRO A 106 -3.62 -2.14 -35.18
N TRP A 107 -2.36 -2.42 -35.56
CA TRP A 107 -2.05 -3.45 -36.54
C TRP A 107 -2.44 -4.86 -36.06
N ARG A 108 -2.39 -5.13 -34.75
CA ARG A 108 -2.80 -6.43 -34.18
C ARG A 108 -4.30 -6.61 -34.29
N LEU A 109 -5.08 -5.55 -34.03
CA LEU A 109 -6.53 -5.56 -34.24
C LEU A 109 -6.88 -5.70 -35.72
N ALA A 110 -6.11 -5.08 -36.62
CA ALA A 110 -6.29 -5.25 -38.06
C ALA A 110 -6.03 -6.70 -38.51
N VAL A 111 -4.96 -7.33 -38.03
CA VAL A 111 -4.66 -8.75 -38.29
C VAL A 111 -5.75 -9.66 -37.70
N ALA A 112 -6.21 -9.39 -36.48
CA ALA A 112 -7.32 -10.11 -35.87
C ALA A 112 -8.60 -10.01 -36.71
N GLY A 113 -8.94 -8.81 -37.19
CA GLY A 113 -10.08 -8.59 -38.06
C GLY A 113 -9.96 -9.31 -39.40
N ALA A 114 -8.77 -9.28 -40.03
CA ALA A 114 -8.52 -9.99 -41.27
C ALA A 114 -8.66 -11.51 -41.12
N LEU A 115 -8.04 -12.09 -40.08
CA LEU A 115 -8.15 -13.52 -39.77
C LEU A 115 -9.59 -13.91 -39.40
N GLY A 116 -10.24 -13.08 -38.59
CA GLY A 116 -11.63 -13.27 -38.18
C GLY A 116 -12.56 -13.29 -39.40
N SER A 117 -12.36 -12.37 -40.34
CA SER A 117 -13.12 -12.32 -41.58
C SER A 117 -13.01 -13.61 -42.39
N VAL A 118 -11.78 -14.09 -42.61
CA VAL A 118 -11.54 -15.35 -43.36
C VAL A 118 -12.17 -16.54 -42.65
N LEU A 119 -12.04 -16.64 -41.33
CA LEU A 119 -12.64 -17.72 -40.55
C LEU A 119 -14.17 -17.67 -40.58
N GLY A 120 -14.75 -16.49 -40.44
CA GLY A 120 -16.19 -16.30 -40.49
C GLY A 120 -16.76 -16.59 -41.88
N MET A 121 -16.07 -16.18 -42.96
CA MET A 121 -16.42 -16.55 -44.33
C MET A 121 -16.49 -18.06 -44.51
N LEU A 122 -15.53 -18.80 -43.97
CA LEU A 122 -15.47 -20.27 -44.08
C LEU A 122 -16.58 -20.94 -43.25
N MET A 123 -16.76 -20.52 -42.00
CA MET A 123 -17.73 -21.13 -41.08
C MET A 123 -19.18 -20.81 -41.49
N ILE A 124 -19.52 -19.52 -41.61
CA ILE A 124 -20.88 -19.08 -41.89
C ILE A 124 -21.22 -19.32 -43.36
N GLY A 125 -20.27 -19.13 -44.28
CA GLY A 125 -20.45 -19.48 -45.69
C GLY A 125 -20.70 -20.98 -45.88
N GLY A 126 -19.96 -21.84 -45.18
CA GLY A 126 -20.17 -23.28 -45.19
C GLY A 126 -21.53 -23.68 -44.60
N ALA A 127 -21.89 -23.10 -43.44
CA ALA A 127 -23.16 -23.38 -42.78
C ALA A 127 -24.38 -22.91 -43.62
N MET A 128 -24.34 -21.70 -44.19
CA MET A 128 -25.42 -21.21 -45.05
C MET A 128 -25.52 -21.96 -46.37
N ASN A 129 -24.41 -22.39 -46.95
CA ASN A 129 -24.44 -23.25 -48.13
C ASN A 129 -25.14 -24.58 -47.80
N TRP A 130 -24.87 -25.15 -46.63
CA TRP A 130 -25.48 -26.41 -46.22
C TRP A 130 -26.98 -26.28 -45.88
N LEU A 131 -27.38 -25.20 -45.21
CA LEU A 131 -28.76 -25.01 -44.75
C LEU A 131 -29.69 -24.43 -45.82
N LEU A 132 -29.19 -23.49 -46.63
CA LEU A 132 -30.02 -22.60 -47.45
C LEU A 132 -29.51 -22.48 -48.90
N ASP A 133 -28.41 -23.16 -49.25
CA ASP A 133 -27.74 -23.05 -50.56
C ASP A 133 -27.30 -21.61 -50.92
N MET A 134 -27.16 -20.74 -49.91
CA MET A 134 -26.80 -19.32 -50.07
C MET A 134 -25.35 -19.03 -49.67
N ARG A 135 -24.39 -19.65 -50.37
CA ARG A 135 -22.96 -19.51 -50.03
C ARG A 135 -22.45 -18.07 -50.07
N ASN A 136 -22.79 -17.30 -51.11
CA ASN A 136 -22.25 -15.96 -51.31
C ASN A 136 -22.71 -14.99 -50.20
N THR A 137 -23.98 -15.08 -49.82
CA THR A 137 -24.55 -14.33 -48.69
C THR A 137 -23.87 -14.73 -47.38
N GLY A 138 -23.67 -16.03 -47.16
CA GLY A 138 -22.99 -16.54 -45.98
C GLY A 138 -21.52 -16.10 -45.89
N MET A 139 -20.81 -16.00 -47.01
CA MET A 139 -19.44 -15.48 -47.02
C MET A 139 -19.41 -13.99 -46.65
N LEU A 140 -20.31 -13.17 -47.21
CA LEU A 140 -20.34 -11.73 -46.94
C LEU A 140 -20.68 -11.44 -45.47
N LEU A 141 -21.73 -12.08 -44.94
CA LEU A 141 -22.07 -11.98 -43.52
C LEU A 141 -20.97 -12.56 -42.63
N GLY A 142 -20.41 -13.70 -43.04
CA GLY A 142 -19.33 -14.38 -42.35
C GLY A 142 -18.11 -13.49 -42.16
N ALA A 143 -17.72 -12.74 -43.19
CA ALA A 143 -16.61 -11.79 -43.14
C ALA A 143 -16.77 -10.76 -42.03
N VAL A 144 -17.93 -10.11 -41.97
CA VAL A 144 -18.21 -9.01 -41.02
C VAL A 144 -18.30 -9.55 -39.60
N PHE A 145 -19.11 -10.59 -39.39
CA PHE A 145 -19.30 -11.18 -38.05
C PHE A 145 -18.03 -11.85 -37.54
N GLY A 146 -17.27 -12.51 -38.42
CA GLY A 146 -16.00 -13.12 -38.08
C GLY A 146 -14.96 -12.10 -37.66
N ALA A 147 -14.81 -11.00 -38.42
CA ALA A 147 -13.90 -9.91 -38.07
C ALA A 147 -14.25 -9.29 -36.71
N ALA A 148 -15.53 -8.91 -36.53
CA ALA A 148 -16.02 -8.32 -35.29
C ALA A 148 -15.83 -9.27 -34.10
N GLY A 149 -16.19 -10.54 -34.26
CA GLY A 149 -16.08 -11.55 -33.21
C GLY A 149 -14.65 -11.77 -32.76
N LEU A 150 -13.69 -11.86 -33.68
CA LEU A 150 -12.29 -12.08 -33.33
C LEU A 150 -11.65 -10.84 -32.70
N VAL A 151 -11.92 -9.64 -33.24
CA VAL A 151 -11.48 -8.37 -32.63
C VAL A 151 -12.01 -8.23 -31.21
N TYR A 152 -13.31 -8.50 -31.00
CA TYR A 152 -13.93 -8.45 -29.67
C TYR A 152 -13.34 -9.50 -28.73
N SER A 153 -13.11 -10.72 -29.22
CA SER A 153 -12.47 -11.79 -28.44
C SER A 153 -11.05 -11.43 -28.03
N CYS A 154 -10.26 -10.81 -28.93
CA CYS A 154 -8.92 -10.33 -28.60
C CYS A 154 -8.95 -9.18 -27.59
N TRP A 155 -9.92 -8.26 -27.70
CA TRP A 155 -10.10 -7.18 -26.75
C TRP A 155 -10.49 -7.70 -25.36
N PHE A 156 -11.46 -8.62 -25.29
CA PHE A 156 -11.91 -9.23 -24.05
C PHE A 156 -10.80 -10.09 -23.40
N ALA A 157 -10.06 -10.87 -24.20
CA ALA A 157 -8.92 -11.65 -23.73
C ALA A 157 -7.75 -10.78 -23.24
N ALA A 158 -7.59 -9.57 -23.79
CA ALA A 158 -6.59 -8.62 -23.33
C ALA A 158 -6.95 -8.01 -21.96
N GLN A 159 -8.23 -7.89 -21.64
CA GLN A 159 -8.70 -7.31 -20.38
C GLN A 159 -8.69 -8.31 -19.22
N SER A 160 -8.92 -9.60 -19.48
CA SER A 160 -9.01 -10.63 -18.45
C SER A 160 -7.73 -11.47 -18.32
N THR A 161 -7.05 -11.36 -17.17
CA THR A 161 -5.89 -12.20 -16.84
C THR A 161 -6.25 -13.69 -16.76
N LEU A 162 -7.47 -14.02 -16.29
CA LEU A 162 -7.98 -15.39 -16.21
C LEU A 162 -8.12 -16.05 -17.57
N ILE A 163 -8.62 -15.31 -18.56
CA ILE A 163 -8.78 -15.85 -19.91
C ILE A 163 -7.40 -16.13 -20.49
N ARG A 164 -6.44 -15.22 -20.33
CA ARG A 164 -5.08 -15.41 -20.81
C ARG A 164 -4.38 -16.61 -20.15
N THR A 165 -4.51 -16.78 -18.83
CA THR A 165 -3.91 -17.92 -18.13
C THR A 165 -4.58 -19.24 -18.51
N SER A 166 -5.91 -19.25 -18.68
CA SER A 166 -6.62 -20.44 -19.15
C SER A 166 -6.22 -20.85 -20.57
N LEU A 167 -6.04 -19.87 -21.48
CA LEU A 167 -5.56 -20.12 -22.84
C LEU A 167 -4.14 -20.67 -22.85
N MET A 168 -3.24 -20.09 -22.05
CA MET A 168 -1.87 -20.63 -21.89
C MET A 168 -1.87 -22.04 -21.31
N ALA A 169 -2.71 -22.31 -20.30
CA ALA A 169 -2.84 -23.63 -19.71
C ALA A 169 -3.39 -24.64 -20.71
N LEU A 170 -4.41 -24.29 -21.49
CA LEU A 170 -4.98 -25.16 -22.54
C LEU A 170 -3.94 -25.50 -23.60
N ILE A 171 -3.12 -24.54 -24.04
CA ILE A 171 -2.03 -24.82 -24.99
C ILE A 171 -1.01 -25.74 -24.34
N GLY A 172 -0.60 -25.47 -23.10
CA GLY A 172 0.36 -26.30 -22.38
C GLY A 172 -0.11 -27.74 -22.18
N VAL A 173 -1.40 -27.92 -21.86
CA VAL A 173 -2.02 -29.24 -21.72
C VAL A 173 -2.13 -29.94 -23.08
N ALA A 174 -2.52 -29.22 -24.12
CA ALA A 174 -2.65 -29.79 -25.46
C ALA A 174 -1.29 -30.22 -26.05
N THR A 175 -0.25 -29.39 -25.88
CA THR A 175 1.11 -29.75 -26.30
C THR A 175 1.68 -30.91 -25.49
N ALA A 176 1.45 -30.94 -24.17
CA ALA A 176 1.87 -32.05 -23.31
C ALA A 176 1.15 -33.35 -23.66
N ALA A 177 -0.16 -33.30 -23.93
CA ALA A 177 -0.95 -34.46 -24.34
C ALA A 177 -0.47 -35.00 -25.71
N ASP A 178 -0.24 -34.15 -26.70
CA ASP A 178 0.28 -34.57 -27.99
C ASP A 178 1.69 -35.19 -27.87
N LEU A 179 2.56 -34.63 -27.01
CA LEU A 179 3.88 -35.22 -26.70
C LEU A 179 3.73 -36.59 -26.01
N PHE A 180 2.81 -36.70 -25.06
CA PHE A 180 2.56 -37.94 -24.33
C PHE A 180 2.05 -39.04 -25.27
N PHE A 181 1.10 -38.73 -26.16
CA PHE A 181 0.61 -39.68 -27.18
C PHE A 181 1.68 -40.04 -28.22
N ALA A 182 2.54 -39.09 -28.58
CA ALA A 182 3.68 -39.35 -29.48
C ALA A 182 4.74 -40.27 -28.84
N ILE A 183 4.95 -40.17 -27.51
CA ILE A 183 5.90 -41.00 -26.76
C ILE A 183 5.29 -42.36 -26.40
N SER A 184 4.00 -42.41 -26.05
CA SER A 184 3.32 -43.66 -25.66
C SER A 184 3.05 -44.59 -26.84
N SER A 185 3.02 -44.05 -28.07
CA SER A 185 3.00 -44.85 -29.30
C SER A 185 4.41 -45.30 -29.67
N PHE A 186 4.95 -46.25 -28.90
CA PHE A 186 6.29 -46.81 -29.06
C PHE A 186 6.51 -47.41 -30.45
N GLY A 187 7.10 -46.62 -31.34
CA GLY A 187 7.60 -47.02 -32.65
C GLY A 187 7.78 -45.82 -33.57
N LEU A 188 9.02 -45.52 -33.97
CA LEU A 188 9.37 -44.46 -34.94
C LEU A 188 8.54 -44.54 -36.25
N GLY A 189 7.98 -45.70 -36.60
CA GLY A 189 7.06 -45.88 -37.73
C GLY A 189 5.60 -45.48 -37.48
N GLY A 190 5.11 -45.48 -36.23
CA GLY A 190 3.76 -45.04 -35.86
C GLY A 190 3.59 -43.52 -35.91
N LEU A 191 4.67 -42.79 -35.57
CA LEU A 191 4.76 -41.34 -35.77
C LEU A 191 4.59 -40.97 -37.25
N TRP A 192 5.19 -41.73 -38.17
CA TRP A 192 5.01 -41.55 -39.61
C TRP A 192 3.63 -42.01 -40.12
N GLY A 193 3.08 -43.10 -39.59
CA GLY A 193 1.71 -43.54 -39.92
C GLY A 193 0.63 -42.54 -39.52
N HIS A 194 0.84 -41.82 -38.41
CA HIS A 194 -0.04 -40.72 -37.98
C HIS A 194 0.22 -39.42 -38.74
N LEU A 195 1.44 -39.21 -39.27
CA LEU A 195 1.78 -38.13 -40.20
C LEU A 195 1.14 -38.30 -41.59
N VAL A 196 0.95 -39.54 -42.05
CA VAL A 196 0.35 -39.86 -43.38
C VAL A 196 -1.18 -39.72 -43.39
N GLY A 197 -1.82 -39.57 -42.22
CA GLY A 197 -3.21 -39.11 -42.10
C GLY A 197 -3.35 -37.60 -42.33
N VAL A 198 -2.99 -37.11 -43.53
CA VAL A 198 -2.80 -35.69 -43.92
C VAL A 198 -3.93 -34.74 -43.45
N ARG A 199 -5.16 -35.22 -43.30
CA ARG A 199 -6.31 -34.41 -42.84
C ARG A 199 -6.36 -34.15 -41.34
N GLY A 200 -5.82 -35.03 -40.50
CA GLY A 200 -5.89 -34.90 -39.04
C GLY A 200 -4.82 -33.96 -38.49
N LEU A 201 -3.59 -34.10 -38.99
CA LEU A 201 -2.44 -33.35 -38.50
C LEU A 201 -2.46 -31.89 -38.96
N PHE A 202 -2.89 -31.63 -40.20
CA PHE A 202 -3.07 -30.26 -40.70
C PHE A 202 -4.09 -29.47 -39.85
N LYS A 203 -5.19 -30.11 -39.42
CA LYS A 203 -6.16 -29.49 -38.52
C LYS A 203 -5.55 -29.14 -37.16
N ARG A 204 -4.79 -30.04 -36.55
CA ARG A 204 -4.12 -29.78 -35.26
C ARG A 204 -3.08 -28.66 -35.37
N LEU A 205 -2.24 -28.72 -36.39
CA LEU A 205 -1.18 -27.72 -36.62
C LEU A 205 -1.77 -26.33 -36.92
N LEU A 206 -2.87 -26.28 -37.68
CA LEU A 206 -3.65 -25.05 -37.89
C LEU A 206 -4.26 -24.53 -36.58
N THR A 207 -4.76 -25.42 -35.71
CA THR A 207 -5.32 -25.03 -34.40
C THR A 207 -4.24 -24.45 -33.50
N TYR A 208 -3.08 -25.10 -33.40
CA TYR A 208 -1.96 -24.57 -32.61
C TYR A 208 -1.43 -23.25 -33.17
N PHE A 209 -1.31 -23.13 -34.49
CA PHE A 209 -0.90 -21.88 -35.13
C PHE A 209 -1.90 -20.76 -34.87
N ALA A 210 -3.20 -21.04 -34.99
CA ALA A 210 -4.25 -20.08 -34.71
C ALA A 210 -4.22 -19.61 -33.24
N VAL A 211 -4.04 -20.54 -32.30
CA VAL A 211 -3.97 -20.20 -30.87
C VAL A 211 -2.67 -19.45 -30.53
N ALA A 212 -1.54 -19.83 -31.11
CA ALA A 212 -0.27 -19.12 -30.96
C ALA A 212 -0.34 -17.70 -31.55
N ALA A 213 -0.94 -17.55 -32.75
CA ALA A 213 -1.18 -16.26 -33.37
C ALA A 213 -2.11 -15.40 -32.49
N MET A 214 -3.16 -16.00 -31.92
CA MET A 214 -4.06 -15.32 -30.98
C MET A 214 -3.32 -14.84 -29.72
N LEU A 215 -2.38 -15.62 -29.17
CA LEU A 215 -1.55 -15.19 -28.05
C LEU A 215 -0.59 -14.04 -28.38
N VAL A 216 0.00 -14.05 -29.58
CA VAL A 216 0.88 -12.95 -30.03
C VAL A 216 0.08 -11.65 -30.21
N VAL A 217 -1.12 -11.77 -30.76
CA VAL A 217 -2.04 -10.64 -30.99
C VAL A 217 -2.59 -10.07 -29.67
N THR A 218 -2.79 -10.91 -28.65
CA THR A 218 -3.32 -10.50 -27.32
C THR A 218 -2.26 -9.96 -26.37
N ARG A 219 -0.99 -9.86 -26.77
CA ARG A 219 0.02 -9.15 -25.94
C ARG A 219 -0.41 -7.69 -25.77
N VAL A 220 -0.75 -7.32 -24.54
CA VAL A 220 -1.06 -5.94 -24.17
C VAL A 220 0.26 -5.18 -24.07
N ASN A 221 0.35 -4.07 -24.79
CA ASN A 221 1.42 -3.12 -24.57
C ASN A 221 0.90 -2.08 -23.58
N TYR A 222 1.49 -2.05 -22.40
CA TYR A 222 1.20 -1.02 -21.42
C TYR A 222 1.92 0.25 -21.85
N ARG A 223 1.14 1.29 -22.16
CA ARG A 223 1.67 2.64 -22.34
C ARG A 223 1.05 3.49 -21.25
N TYR A 224 1.89 4.17 -20.49
CA TYR A 224 1.42 5.20 -19.58
C TYR A 224 1.54 6.55 -20.30
N ASN A 225 0.57 7.43 -20.07
CA ASN A 225 0.62 8.78 -20.60
C ASN A 225 1.53 9.64 -19.72
N ARG A 226 2.78 9.85 -20.17
CA ARG A 226 3.78 10.59 -19.40
C ARG A 226 3.35 12.03 -19.10
N GLN A 227 2.59 12.67 -19.98
CA GLN A 227 2.14 14.04 -19.80
C GLN A 227 1.09 14.15 -18.68
N LEU A 228 0.07 13.30 -18.73
CA LEU A 228 -0.94 13.23 -17.67
C LEU A 228 -0.33 12.84 -16.33
N TYR A 229 0.64 11.92 -16.35
CA TYR A 229 1.35 11.54 -15.14
C TYR A 229 2.17 12.70 -14.59
N ARG A 230 2.80 13.50 -15.46
CA ARG A 230 3.54 14.71 -15.07
C ARG A 230 2.66 15.74 -14.38
N GLU A 231 1.49 16.03 -14.94
CA GLU A 231 0.52 16.95 -14.34
C GLU A 231 0.05 16.45 -12.96
N THR A 232 -0.25 15.15 -12.86
CA THR A 232 -0.64 14.51 -11.59
C THR A 232 0.47 14.60 -10.53
N ILE A 233 1.71 14.33 -10.91
CA ILE A 233 2.87 14.41 -10.02
C ILE A 233 3.13 15.85 -9.60
N GLN A 234 3.09 16.81 -10.52
CA GLN A 234 3.29 18.23 -10.22
C GLN A 234 2.27 18.71 -9.19
N LEU A 235 1.00 18.34 -9.34
CA LEU A 235 -0.08 18.68 -8.39
C LEU A 235 0.13 18.02 -7.03
N THR A 236 0.57 16.76 -7.00
CA THR A 236 0.83 16.03 -5.75
C THR A 236 2.03 16.62 -5.00
N ILE A 237 3.11 16.96 -5.73
CA ILE A 237 4.29 17.65 -5.20
C ILE A 237 3.89 19.03 -4.68
N ALA A 238 3.07 19.79 -5.41
CA ALA A 238 2.59 21.10 -4.97
C ALA A 238 1.87 21.03 -3.62
N ARG A 239 0.88 20.11 -3.49
CA ARG A 239 0.17 19.89 -2.22
C ARG A 239 1.13 19.47 -1.10
N TRP A 240 2.07 18.58 -1.39
CA TRP A 240 3.04 18.13 -0.40
C TRP A 240 3.96 19.27 0.05
N ILE A 241 4.45 20.11 -0.87
CA ILE A 241 5.26 21.30 -0.55
C ILE A 241 4.44 22.30 0.27
N ASP A 242 3.16 22.52 -0.04
CA ASP A 242 2.27 23.39 0.75
C ASP A 242 2.17 22.94 2.21
N TYR A 243 2.04 21.63 2.44
CA TYR A 243 2.08 21.08 3.80
C TYR A 243 3.43 21.30 4.48
N GLN A 244 4.54 21.14 3.77
CA GLN A 244 5.87 21.39 4.33
C GLN A 244 6.08 22.86 4.69
N LEU A 245 5.60 23.77 3.84
CA LEU A 245 5.66 25.20 4.08
C LEU A 245 4.82 25.60 5.30
N LEU A 246 3.61 25.07 5.44
CA LEU A 246 2.78 25.28 6.63
C LEU A 246 3.43 24.71 7.90
N LEU A 247 4.06 23.55 7.82
CA LEU A 247 4.82 22.96 8.92
C LEU A 247 6.02 23.84 9.31
N LEU A 248 6.75 24.34 8.32
CA LEU A 248 7.92 25.18 8.53
C LEU A 248 7.53 26.55 9.12
N PHE A 249 6.41 27.12 8.67
CA PHE A 249 5.81 28.32 9.26
C PHE A 249 5.37 28.07 10.70
N SER A 250 4.67 26.96 10.98
CA SER A 250 4.16 26.67 12.32
C SER A 250 5.29 26.42 13.31
N LEU A 251 6.35 25.71 12.90
CA LEU A 251 7.55 25.52 13.72
C LEU A 251 8.31 26.83 13.92
N ALA A 252 8.35 27.71 12.92
CA ALA A 252 9.01 29.00 13.05
C ALA A 252 8.26 29.97 13.97
N ASN A 253 6.92 29.90 13.98
CA ASN A 253 6.07 30.76 14.79
C ASN A 253 5.84 30.20 16.20
N ASN A 254 5.98 28.88 16.40
CA ASN A 254 6.06 28.26 17.70
C ASN A 254 7.48 28.37 18.26
N THR A 255 7.93 29.60 18.50
CA THR A 255 8.78 29.85 19.66
C THR A 255 7.88 29.68 20.89
N VAL A 256 7.54 28.42 21.19
CA VAL A 256 7.22 28.08 22.57
C VAL A 256 8.46 28.54 23.31
N GLU A 257 8.35 29.64 24.07
CA GLU A 257 9.17 29.82 25.24
C GLU A 257 9.03 28.48 25.94
N ILE A 258 10.04 27.62 25.78
CA ILE A 258 10.20 26.48 26.63
C ILE A 258 10.53 27.14 27.96
N THR A 259 9.49 27.61 28.65
CA THR A 259 9.52 27.75 30.08
C THR A 259 10.03 26.37 30.51
N HIS A 260 11.23 26.34 31.05
CA HIS A 260 11.81 25.14 31.64
C HIS A 260 10.92 24.73 32.82
N GLN A 261 9.77 24.14 32.55
CA GLN A 261 8.73 23.63 33.46
C GLN A 261 7.52 23.38 32.55
N GLU A 262 7.19 22.19 32.08
CA GLU A 262 7.24 20.89 32.75
C GLU A 262 7.69 19.85 31.73
N VAL A 263 8.78 19.16 32.03
CA VAL A 263 9.08 17.89 31.37
C VAL A 263 7.89 16.99 31.67
N ILE A 264 7.10 16.66 30.63
CA ILE A 264 6.09 15.60 30.73
C ILE A 264 6.77 14.44 31.44
N ASP A 265 6.27 14.05 32.60
CA ASP A 265 6.90 13.01 33.42
C ASP A 265 7.12 11.77 32.54
N ARG A 266 8.30 11.17 32.68
CA ARG A 266 8.71 10.02 31.87
C ARG A 266 7.67 8.88 31.93
N SER A 267 6.94 8.75 33.04
CA SER A 267 5.84 7.80 33.17
C SER A 267 4.65 8.15 32.27
N LEU A 268 4.19 9.40 32.25
CA LEU A 268 3.07 9.83 31.41
C LEU A 268 3.41 9.70 29.93
N ALA A 269 4.63 10.09 29.54
CA ALA A 269 5.11 9.91 28.17
C ALA A 269 5.12 8.43 27.76
N ARG A 270 5.53 7.52 28.65
CA ARG A 270 5.52 6.08 28.41
C ARG A 270 4.10 5.54 28.27
N SER A 271 3.16 5.96 29.13
CA SER A 271 1.76 5.54 29.04
C SER A 271 1.11 5.99 27.72
N ILE A 272 1.43 7.19 27.23
CA ILE A 272 0.93 7.69 25.93
C ILE A 272 1.46 6.85 24.77
N ILE A 273 2.75 6.49 24.80
CA ILE A 273 3.36 5.63 23.78
C ILE A 273 2.74 4.23 23.79
N ASN A 274 2.52 3.66 24.98
CA ASN A 274 1.87 2.36 25.12
C ASN A 274 0.43 2.38 24.58
N LEU A 275 -0.32 3.45 24.86
CA LEU A 275 -1.67 3.64 24.31
C LEU A 275 -1.66 3.67 22.78
N HIS A 276 -0.69 4.34 22.17
CA HIS A 276 -0.56 4.36 20.71
C HIS A 276 -0.24 2.96 20.14
N GLY A 277 0.54 2.15 20.86
CA GLY A 277 0.88 0.79 20.46
C GLY A 277 -0.16 -0.28 20.82
N ALA A 278 -1.22 0.09 21.55
CA ALA A 278 -2.18 -0.87 22.09
C ALA A 278 -3.04 -1.53 21.01
N SER A 279 -3.30 -2.83 21.16
CA SER A 279 -4.30 -3.54 20.36
C SER A 279 -5.72 -3.13 20.77
N ALA A 280 -6.72 -3.36 19.91
CA ALA A 280 -8.12 -3.00 20.18
C ALA A 280 -8.67 -3.61 21.50
N GLN A 281 -8.17 -4.79 21.91
CA GLN A 281 -8.56 -5.45 23.16
C GLN A 281 -7.95 -4.78 24.40
N ASN A 282 -6.77 -4.18 24.27
CA ASN A 282 -6.03 -3.55 25.38
C ASN A 282 -6.20 -2.03 25.43
N LEU A 283 -6.85 -1.43 24.43
CA LEU A 283 -6.99 0.01 24.29
C LEU A 283 -7.69 0.65 25.50
N ALA A 284 -8.75 0.00 26.02
CA ALA A 284 -9.46 0.48 27.21
C ALA A 284 -8.55 0.54 28.45
N TYR A 285 -7.70 -0.48 28.62
CA TYR A 285 -6.78 -0.60 29.74
C TYR A 285 -5.66 0.43 29.68
N GLU A 286 -4.99 0.56 28.53
CA GLU A 286 -3.91 1.53 28.35
C GLU A 286 -4.41 2.98 28.47
N ALA A 287 -5.66 3.22 28.08
CA ALA A 287 -6.28 4.53 28.24
C ALA A 287 -6.53 4.89 29.69
N GLU A 288 -6.97 3.92 30.50
CA GLU A 288 -7.11 4.10 31.94
C GLU A 288 -5.76 4.35 32.61
N ALA A 289 -4.70 3.65 32.16
CA ALA A 289 -3.34 3.88 32.64
C ALA A 289 -2.85 5.32 32.37
N VAL A 290 -3.13 5.86 31.18
CA VAL A 290 -2.82 7.28 30.86
C VAL A 290 -3.61 8.23 31.77
N LEU A 291 -4.90 7.97 32.00
CA LEU A 291 -5.73 8.81 32.87
C LEU A 291 -5.30 8.78 34.33
N GLN A 292 -4.96 7.61 34.86
CA GLN A 292 -4.44 7.46 36.22
C GLN A 292 -3.11 8.20 36.38
N GLU A 293 -2.23 8.10 35.38
CA GLU A 293 -0.94 8.78 35.39
C GLU A 293 -1.08 10.29 35.27
N ALA A 294 -2.03 10.77 34.46
CA ALA A 294 -2.38 12.18 34.38
C ALA A 294 -2.91 12.71 35.73
N ARG A 295 -3.81 11.97 36.40
CA ARG A 295 -4.30 12.32 37.74
C ARG A 295 -3.20 12.34 38.79
N ARG A 296 -2.22 11.42 38.71
CA ARG A 296 -1.05 11.38 39.60
C ARG A 296 -0.24 12.67 39.50
N LEU A 297 -0.16 13.25 38.31
CA LEU A 297 0.53 14.52 38.06
C LEU A 297 -0.33 15.76 38.39
N GLY A 298 -1.53 15.57 38.97
CA GLY A 298 -2.44 16.66 39.31
C GLY A 298 -3.21 17.24 38.11
N LEU A 299 -3.14 16.60 36.94
CA LEU A 299 -3.98 16.98 35.79
C LEU A 299 -5.42 16.56 36.07
N GLN A 300 -6.33 17.53 36.09
CA GLN A 300 -7.76 17.28 36.23
C GLN A 300 -8.32 16.77 34.91
N VAL A 301 -8.26 15.45 34.72
CA VAL A 301 -8.87 14.77 33.58
C VAL A 301 -10.10 14.01 34.08
N ASP A 302 -11.25 14.65 33.91
CA ASP A 302 -12.56 14.08 34.21
C ASP A 302 -13.18 13.47 32.95
N GLY A 303 -13.75 12.27 33.09
CA GLY A 303 -14.40 11.53 32.01
C GLY A 303 -13.83 10.14 31.79
N LEU A 304 -14.67 9.24 31.28
CA LEU A 304 -14.25 7.95 30.75
C LEU A 304 -13.79 8.14 29.29
N PRO A 305 -12.80 7.38 28.82
CA PRO A 305 -12.44 7.35 27.42
C PRO A 305 -13.67 7.04 26.54
N ARG A 306 -13.94 7.86 25.52
CA ARG A 306 -15.13 7.75 24.66
C ARG A 306 -15.33 6.38 24.00
N PHE A 307 -14.27 5.62 23.80
CA PHE A 307 -14.33 4.26 23.25
C PHE A 307 -14.81 3.20 24.25
N ILE A 308 -15.00 3.57 25.52
CA ILE A 308 -15.65 2.73 26.53
C ILE A 308 -17.18 2.95 26.51
N ASP A 309 -17.66 4.09 25.99
CA ASP A 309 -19.09 4.42 25.96
C ASP A 309 -19.86 3.83 24.77
N ASP A 310 -19.18 3.41 23.69
CA ASP A 310 -19.84 2.84 22.51
C ASP A 310 -19.93 1.30 22.57
N LYS A 311 -20.85 0.82 23.42
CA LYS A 311 -21.62 -0.45 23.36
C LYS A 311 -20.89 -1.81 23.28
N HIS A 312 -21.13 -2.68 24.27
CA HIS A 312 -21.55 -4.10 24.16
C HIS A 312 -21.89 -4.60 25.57
N ASP A 313 -23.16 -4.74 26.02
CA ASP A 313 -24.16 -5.75 25.62
C ASP A 313 -23.65 -7.20 25.52
N VAL A 314 -22.60 -7.57 26.26
CA VAL A 314 -22.32 -8.97 26.60
C VAL A 314 -21.86 -9.08 28.06
N ALA A 315 -22.84 -9.04 28.96
CA ALA A 315 -22.72 -9.70 30.26
C ALA A 315 -23.48 -11.03 30.20
N GLU A 316 -23.12 -11.88 29.23
CA GLU A 316 -23.21 -13.33 29.45
C GLU A 316 -21.91 -13.76 30.13
N PRO A 317 -21.96 -14.56 31.22
CA PRO A 317 -20.77 -15.03 31.88
C PRO A 317 -19.98 -15.90 30.89
N LEU A 318 -18.80 -15.42 30.49
CA LEU A 318 -17.81 -16.19 29.75
C LEU A 318 -17.40 -17.42 30.57
N SER A 319 -18.13 -18.51 30.32
CA SER A 319 -17.66 -19.88 30.20
C SER A 319 -16.13 -20.00 30.16
N GLU A 320 -15.55 -20.33 31.31
CA GLU A 320 -14.56 -21.40 31.63
C GLU A 320 -13.62 -22.01 30.56
N LYS A 321 -13.50 -21.49 29.34
CA LYS A 321 -12.78 -22.16 28.25
C LYS A 321 -11.81 -21.27 27.46
N SER A 322 -11.02 -20.50 28.19
CA SER A 322 -9.73 -20.03 27.69
C SER A 322 -8.68 -20.36 28.73
N ALA A 323 -8.17 -21.59 28.64
CA ALA A 323 -6.99 -22.04 29.36
C ALA A 323 -5.78 -21.23 28.89
N GLU A 324 -5.56 -20.07 29.49
CA GLU A 324 -4.22 -19.49 29.61
C GLU A 324 -3.39 -20.40 30.53
N PRO A 325 -2.12 -20.67 30.21
CA PRO A 325 -1.29 -21.57 30.98
C PRO A 325 -1.02 -21.00 32.38
N ASP A 326 -1.33 -21.78 33.42
CA ASP A 326 -0.87 -21.68 34.82
C ASP A 326 -0.46 -20.28 35.29
N ARG A 327 -1.43 -19.36 35.39
CA ARG A 327 -1.22 -18.14 36.19
C ARG A 327 -1.37 -18.50 37.66
N GLU A 328 -0.24 -18.73 38.32
CA GLU A 328 -0.15 -19.02 39.75
C GLU A 328 -0.88 -17.94 40.57
N LEU A 329 -2.02 -18.32 41.17
CA LEU A 329 -2.74 -17.51 42.14
C LEU A 329 -2.09 -17.69 43.50
N LEU A 330 -1.50 -16.62 44.02
CA LEU A 330 -0.82 -16.63 45.31
C LEU A 330 -1.61 -15.80 46.32
N THR A 331 -1.46 -16.13 47.59
CA THR A 331 -1.96 -15.29 48.68
C THR A 331 -0.85 -14.33 49.07
N TRP A 332 -1.13 -13.03 49.04
CA TRP A 332 -0.15 -11.99 49.28
C TRP A 332 0.37 -12.05 50.72
N ALA A 333 1.68 -12.22 50.85
CA ALA A 333 2.40 -12.13 52.12
C ALA A 333 3.28 -10.87 52.12
N VAL A 334 3.51 -10.29 53.30
CA VAL A 334 4.29 -9.04 53.47
C VAL A 334 5.71 -9.17 52.90
N GLU A 335 6.30 -10.36 53.02
CA GLU A 335 7.65 -10.69 52.51
C GLU A 335 7.74 -10.61 50.98
N MET A 336 6.63 -10.79 50.26
CA MET A 336 6.61 -10.69 48.80
C MET A 336 6.85 -9.26 48.29
N ALA A 337 6.66 -8.24 49.14
CA ALA A 337 6.94 -6.84 48.79
C ALA A 337 8.41 -6.58 48.46
N GLU A 338 9.32 -7.44 48.92
CA GLU A 338 10.75 -7.34 48.59
C GLU A 338 11.05 -7.77 47.15
N SER A 339 10.28 -8.73 46.63
CA SER A 339 10.48 -9.34 45.31
C SER A 339 9.51 -8.86 44.23
N TYR A 340 8.41 -8.20 44.60
CA TYR A 340 7.35 -7.81 43.67
C TYR A 340 6.84 -6.38 43.89
N HIS A 341 6.54 -5.70 42.78
CA HIS A 341 5.78 -4.46 42.76
C HIS A 341 4.29 -4.73 42.77
N CYS A 342 3.58 -4.09 43.70
CA CYS A 342 2.12 -4.14 43.79
C CYS A 342 1.49 -3.14 42.82
N PHE A 343 0.58 -3.62 41.97
CA PHE A 343 -0.30 -2.75 41.22
C PHE A 343 -1.58 -2.49 42.03
N GLY A 344 -1.63 -1.34 42.70
CA GLY A 344 -2.73 -0.93 43.59
C GLY A 344 -2.49 -1.25 45.08
N VAL A 345 -3.51 -1.01 45.90
CA VAL A 345 -3.48 -1.33 47.35
C VAL A 345 -3.77 -2.83 47.53
N ILE A 346 -2.79 -3.55 48.07
CA ILE A 346 -2.87 -4.99 48.36
C ILE A 346 -2.61 -5.17 49.86
N GLU A 347 -3.54 -5.82 50.54
CA GLU A 347 -3.44 -6.13 51.97
C GLU A 347 -2.95 -7.58 52.16
N PRO A 348 -2.24 -7.87 53.26
CA PRO A 348 -1.85 -9.25 53.59
C PRO A 348 -3.06 -10.18 53.61
N GLY A 349 -2.99 -11.29 52.87
CA GLY A 349 -4.11 -12.24 52.71
C GLY A 349 -4.93 -12.07 51.43
N ASP A 350 -4.70 -11.00 50.66
CA ASP A 350 -5.35 -10.84 49.35
C ASP A 350 -4.88 -11.88 48.34
N LYS A 351 -5.78 -12.32 47.45
CA LYS A 351 -5.38 -13.15 46.31
C LYS A 351 -4.78 -12.28 45.22
N VAL A 352 -3.56 -12.59 44.82
CA VAL A 352 -2.83 -11.87 43.79
C VAL A 352 -2.44 -12.81 42.65
N MET A 353 -2.35 -12.23 41.47
CA MET A 353 -1.88 -12.88 40.26
C MET A 353 -0.55 -12.27 39.86
N ILE A 354 0.46 -13.12 39.63
CA ILE A 354 1.74 -12.67 39.08
C ILE A 354 1.52 -12.31 37.61
N VAL A 355 1.77 -11.05 37.28
CA VAL A 355 1.78 -10.53 35.90
C VAL A 355 3.16 -10.78 35.29
N GLU A 356 4.21 -10.56 36.08
CA GLU A 356 5.60 -10.72 35.66
C GLU A 356 6.43 -11.33 36.79
N LYS A 357 7.21 -12.38 36.48
CA LYS A 357 8.09 -13.05 37.46
C LYS A 357 9.34 -12.20 37.71
N PRO A 358 9.88 -12.17 38.94
CA PRO A 358 11.09 -11.42 39.26
C PRO A 358 12.28 -12.02 38.52
N VAL A 359 13.21 -11.15 38.11
CA VAL A 359 14.45 -11.56 37.44
C VAL A 359 15.55 -11.70 38.48
N LEU A 360 15.96 -12.95 38.72
CA LEU A 360 17.04 -13.32 39.63
C LEU A 360 18.28 -13.67 38.80
N GLN A 361 19.43 -13.09 39.13
CA GLN A 361 20.73 -13.47 38.57
C GLN A 361 21.64 -13.87 39.72
N ASP A 362 22.12 -15.11 39.71
CA ASP A 362 22.97 -15.69 40.77
C ASP A 362 22.37 -15.57 42.19
N GLY A 363 21.04 -15.63 42.29
CA GLY A 363 20.32 -15.49 43.56
C GLY A 363 20.15 -14.05 44.05
N LEU A 364 20.70 -13.06 43.33
CA LEU A 364 20.48 -11.63 43.56
C LEU A 364 19.31 -11.14 42.70
N LEU A 365 18.40 -10.41 43.33
CA LEU A 365 17.27 -9.78 42.68
C LEU A 365 17.75 -8.58 41.84
N ILE A 366 17.71 -8.72 40.52
CA ILE A 366 18.06 -7.66 39.58
C ILE A 366 16.84 -6.78 39.33
N GLU A 367 15.67 -7.40 39.14
CA GLU A 367 14.42 -6.70 38.86
C GLU A 367 13.25 -7.36 39.57
N ARG A 368 12.42 -6.55 40.22
CA ARG A 368 11.20 -7.00 40.91
C ARG A 368 10.15 -7.40 39.88
N GLY A 369 9.46 -8.49 40.16
CA GLY A 369 8.29 -8.88 39.37
C GLY A 369 7.11 -7.94 39.61
N GLN A 370 5.99 -8.18 38.93
CA GLN A 370 4.76 -7.39 39.12
C GLN A 370 3.60 -8.30 39.51
N VAL A 371 2.84 -7.88 40.53
CA VAL A 371 1.62 -8.56 40.96
C VAL A 371 0.42 -7.63 40.92
N ARG A 372 -0.76 -8.20 40.68
CA ARG A 372 -2.05 -7.51 40.74
C ARG A 372 -3.03 -8.24 41.64
N LYS A 373 -3.84 -7.50 42.41
CA LYS A 373 -4.94 -8.07 43.20
C LYS A 373 -6.03 -8.60 42.28
N VAL A 374 -6.46 -9.84 42.51
CA VAL A 374 -7.61 -10.43 41.82
C VAL A 374 -8.86 -9.97 42.55
N ARG A 375 -9.67 -9.13 41.89
CA ARG A 375 -10.99 -8.76 42.40
C ARG A 375 -11.93 -9.95 42.23
N ARG A 376 -12.56 -10.37 43.33
CA ARG A 376 -13.65 -11.33 43.30
C ARG A 376 -14.93 -10.68 42.81
#